data_AF-A0AAJ2AGM8-F1
#
_entry.id   AF-A0AAJ2AGM8-F1
#
_cell.length_a   1.000
_cell.length_b   1.000
_cell.length_c   1.000
_cell.angle_alpha   90.00
_cell.angle_beta   90.00
_cell.angle_gamma   90.00
#
_symmetry.space_group_name_H-M   'P 1'
#
loop_
_entity.id
_entity.type
_entity.pdbx_description
1 polymer ?
#
loop_
_entity_poly.entity_id
_entity_poly.type
_entity_poly.pdbx_seq_one_letter_code
_entity_poly.pdbx_strand_id
1 'polypeptide(L)'
;MDIRTFDSIALSRVVNGGSPRRREARHCVAFDLTVPGLDSSAARDMLAYAFGAGTQAYIVETSRLRDCTTLHVETDRDDINDVIGTLTAHFPNATLGRVTRITRITRR
;
A
#
# COMPACT_ATOMS: atom_id res chain seq x y z
N MET A 1 -48.82 -24.00 -5.42
CA MET A 1 -49.01 -22.63 -4.91
C MET A 1 -49.06 -22.83 -3.41
N ASP A 2 -47.90 -22.79 -2.76
CA ASP A 2 -47.77 -23.24 -1.37
C ASP A 2 -46.99 -22.18 -0.61
N ILE A 3 -47.74 -21.47 0.22
CA ILE A 3 -47.29 -20.41 1.11
C ILE A 3 -46.78 -21.10 2.37
N ARG A 4 -45.49 -20.96 2.68
CA ARG A 4 -44.98 -21.21 4.03
C ARG A 4 -44.56 -19.88 4.64
N THR A 5 -45.51 -19.35 5.41
CA THR A 5 -45.34 -18.36 6.46
C THR A 5 -44.30 -18.87 7.46
N PHE A 6 -43.20 -18.13 7.61
CA PHE A 6 -42.40 -18.16 8.83
C PHE A 6 -42.54 -16.80 9.50
N ASP A 7 -43.49 -16.72 10.42
CA ASP A 7 -43.46 -15.76 11.51
C ASP A 7 -42.34 -16.18 12.47
N SER A 8 -41.42 -15.28 12.78
CA SER A 8 -41.27 -14.75 14.15
C SER A 8 -39.93 -14.03 14.33
N ILE A 9 -40.04 -12.69 14.28
CA ILE A 9 -39.59 -11.74 15.30
C ILE A 9 -38.21 -11.99 15.93
N ALA A 10 -37.28 -11.07 15.64
CA ALA A 10 -36.51 -10.44 16.70
C ALA A 10 -36.28 -8.97 16.36
N LEU A 11 -37.08 -8.11 16.99
CA LEU A 11 -36.78 -6.69 17.13
C LEU A 11 -35.38 -6.53 17.71
N SER A 12 -34.52 -5.85 16.98
CA SER A 12 -33.40 -5.14 17.58
C SER A 12 -33.36 -3.75 16.98
N ARG A 13 -34.19 -2.87 17.56
CA ARG A 13 -33.92 -1.44 17.54
C ARG A 13 -32.54 -1.24 18.17
N VAL A 14 -31.57 -0.91 17.32
CA VAL A 14 -30.52 0.03 17.69
C VAL A 14 -30.48 1.08 16.59
N VAL A 15 -31.31 2.11 16.77
CA VAL A 15 -30.95 3.46 16.34
C VAL A 15 -29.78 3.86 17.24
N ASN A 16 -28.59 3.92 16.66
CA ASN A 16 -27.52 4.79 17.13
C ASN A 16 -26.65 5.16 15.92
N GLY A 17 -26.70 6.44 15.58
CA GLY A 17 -26.01 7.03 14.45
C GLY A 17 -24.50 6.89 14.59
N GLY A 18 -23.93 6.03 13.75
CA GLY A 18 -22.55 6.12 13.33
C GLY A 18 -22.56 5.99 11.82
N SER A 19 -22.11 7.01 11.10
CA SER A 19 -21.89 6.88 9.66
C SER A 19 -21.08 5.60 9.42
N PRO A 20 -21.45 4.72 8.48
CA PRO A 20 -20.59 3.61 8.13
C PRO A 20 -19.28 4.24 7.68
N ARG A 21 -18.20 4.05 8.45
CA ARG A 21 -16.87 4.54 8.08
C ARG A 21 -16.62 4.02 6.66
N ARG A 22 -16.73 4.91 5.68
CA ARG A 22 -16.64 4.58 4.26
C ARG A 22 -15.22 4.10 4.03
N ARG A 23 -15.04 2.79 4.04
CA ARG A 23 -13.80 2.13 3.63
C ARG A 23 -13.62 2.45 2.16
N GLU A 24 -12.70 3.34 1.86
CA GLU A 24 -12.39 3.68 0.48
C GLU A 24 -11.31 2.71 0.01
N ALA A 25 -11.68 1.79 -0.88
CA ALA A 25 -10.75 0.94 -1.58
C ALA A 25 -10.12 1.76 -2.70
N ARG A 26 -8.80 1.90 -2.69
CA ARG A 26 -8.03 2.62 -3.71
C ARG A 26 -7.08 1.67 -4.42
N HIS A 27 -6.99 1.80 -5.73
CA HIS A 27 -5.95 1.12 -6.49
C HIS A 27 -4.61 1.83 -6.23
N CYS A 28 -3.59 1.02 -6.00
CA CYS A 28 -2.26 1.47 -5.61
C CYS A 28 -1.22 0.58 -6.30
N VAL A 29 0.00 1.07 -6.41
CA VAL A 29 1.14 0.29 -6.88
C VAL A 29 2.03 -0.05 -5.69
N ALA A 30 2.38 -1.33 -5.59
CA ALA A 30 3.38 -1.82 -4.68
C ALA A 30 4.57 -2.40 -5.45
N PHE A 31 5.77 -2.24 -4.94
CA PHE A 31 6.98 -2.74 -5.57
C PHE A 31 8.09 -3.05 -4.58
N ASP A 32 9.03 -3.90 -5.00
CA ASP A 32 10.25 -4.16 -4.25
C ASP A 32 11.39 -3.29 -4.83
N LEU A 33 12.13 -2.60 -3.98
CA LEU A 33 13.23 -1.71 -4.36
C LEU A 33 14.49 -2.08 -3.59
N THR A 34 15.52 -2.54 -4.29
CA THR A 34 16.84 -2.78 -3.70
C THR A 34 17.72 -1.55 -3.86
N VAL A 35 18.16 -0.98 -2.75
CA VAL A 35 19.05 0.19 -2.71
C VAL A 35 20.43 -0.20 -2.16
N PRO A 36 21.51 0.44 -2.64
CA PRO A 36 22.84 0.28 -2.04
C PRO A 36 22.85 0.75 -0.59
N GLY A 37 23.68 0.11 0.23
CA GLY A 37 23.85 0.37 1.64
C GLY A 37 22.93 -0.43 2.56
N LEU A 38 23.35 -0.52 3.82
CA LEU A 38 22.60 -1.19 4.89
C LEU A 38 21.66 -0.25 5.65
N ASP A 39 21.85 1.06 5.51
CA ASP A 39 20.93 2.06 6.05
C ASP A 39 19.88 2.43 5.00
N SER A 40 18.62 2.26 5.39
CA SER A 40 17.46 2.54 4.55
C SER A 40 16.81 3.88 4.85
N SER A 41 17.31 4.65 5.83
CA SER A 41 16.71 5.92 6.25
C SER A 41 16.64 6.92 5.11
N ALA A 42 17.75 7.18 4.42
CA ALA A 42 17.78 8.07 3.27
C ALA A 42 16.87 7.62 2.13
N ALA A 43 16.79 6.31 1.88
CA ALA A 43 15.90 5.76 0.86
C ALA A 43 14.42 5.97 1.23
N ARG A 44 14.05 5.78 2.50
CA ARG A 44 12.67 6.02 2.97
C ARG A 44 12.30 7.50 2.89
N ASP A 45 13.20 8.40 3.27
CA ASP A 45 12.96 9.84 3.19
C ASP A 45 12.75 10.27 1.73
N MET A 46 13.57 9.74 0.81
CA MET A 46 13.42 10.00 -0.62
C MET A 46 12.12 9.41 -1.19
N LEU A 47 11.71 8.21 -0.76
CA LEU A 47 10.42 7.62 -1.15
C LEU A 47 9.24 8.47 -0.65
N ALA A 48 9.29 8.94 0.59
CA ALA A 48 8.25 9.82 1.16
C ALA A 48 8.19 11.17 0.44
N TYR A 49 9.35 11.72 0.04
CA TYR A 49 9.42 12.94 -0.78
C TYR A 49 8.84 12.72 -2.19
N ALA A 50 9.25 11.65 -2.88
CA ALA A 50 8.89 11.42 -4.28
C ALA A 50 7.43 10.99 -4.46
N PHE A 51 6.92 10.12 -3.58
CA PHE A 51 5.58 9.56 -3.69
C PHE A 51 4.55 10.17 -2.73
N GLY A 52 5.01 10.97 -1.76
CA GLY A 52 4.17 11.64 -0.76
C GLY A 52 4.04 10.86 0.56
N ALA A 53 3.49 11.54 1.57
CA ALA A 53 3.45 11.07 2.96
C ALA A 53 2.61 9.79 3.20
N GLY A 54 1.77 9.38 2.24
CA GLY A 54 1.02 8.12 2.32
C GLY A 54 1.84 6.87 1.96
N THR A 55 3.06 7.07 1.44
CA THR A 55 3.97 6.00 1.03
C THR A 55 4.49 5.24 2.24
N GLN A 56 4.45 3.91 2.14
CA GLN A 56 4.93 3.02 3.18
C GLN A 56 6.08 2.18 2.63
N ALA A 57 7.16 2.07 3.40
CA ALA A 57 8.38 1.37 2.98
C ALA A 57 8.93 0.49 4.11
N TYR A 58 8.92 -0.82 3.89
CA TYR A 58 9.29 -1.85 4.86
C TYR A 58 10.55 -2.57 4.41
N ILE A 59 11.53 -2.80 5.29
CA ILE A 59 12.66 -3.67 4.95
C ILE A 59 12.16 -5.10 4.84
N VAL A 60 12.43 -5.73 3.71
CA VAL A 60 12.19 -7.17 3.51
C VAL A 60 13.49 -7.97 3.56
N GLU A 61 14.61 -7.36 3.20
CA GLU A 61 15.91 -8.01 3.21
C GLU A 61 17.03 -6.98 3.41
N THR A 62 18.08 -7.36 4.14
CA THR A 62 19.35 -6.64 4.19
C THR A 62 20.47 -7.64 3.93
N SER A 63 21.29 -7.38 2.90
CA SER A 63 22.39 -8.24 2.50
C SER A 63 23.72 -7.56 2.78
N ARG A 64 24.44 -8.03 3.79
CA ARG A 64 25.80 -7.54 4.11
C ARG A 64 26.84 -7.96 3.07
N LEU A 65 26.62 -9.09 2.41
CA LEU A 65 27.53 -9.59 1.37
C LEU A 65 27.54 -8.66 0.14
N ARG A 66 26.36 -8.11 -0.20
CA ARG A 66 26.16 -7.25 -1.37
C ARG A 66 26.09 -5.77 -1.03
N ASP A 67 26.22 -5.44 0.26
CA ASP A 67 26.03 -4.09 0.81
C ASP A 67 24.77 -3.41 0.28
N CYS A 68 23.61 -4.05 0.46
CA CYS A 68 22.33 -3.53 -0.03
C CYS A 68 21.15 -3.87 0.87
N THR A 69 20.08 -3.09 0.75
CA THR A 69 18.81 -3.28 1.45
C THR A 69 17.65 -3.30 0.46
N THR A 70 16.75 -4.26 0.61
CA THR A 70 15.53 -4.35 -0.19
C THR A 70 14.34 -3.88 0.63
N LEU A 71 13.58 -2.95 0.05
CA LEU A 71 12.37 -2.36 0.61
C LEU A 71 11.15 -2.85 -0.16
N HIS A 72 10.13 -3.32 0.53
CA HIS A 72 8.78 -3.39 -0.03
C HIS A 72 8.10 -2.04 0.15
N VAL A 73 7.67 -1.44 -0.95
CA VAL A 73 7.10 -0.10 -0.99
C VAL A 73 5.67 -0.18 -1.47
N GLU A 74 4.75 0.44 -0.72
CA GLU A 74 3.38 0.67 -1.14
C GLU A 74 3.17 2.18 -1.32
N THR A 75 2.70 2.58 -2.51
CA THR A 75 2.45 3.99 -2.85
C THR A 75 0.96 4.27 -2.93
N ASP A 76 0.58 5.54 -2.91
CA ASP A 76 -0.79 5.97 -3.27
C ASP A 76 -0.96 6.20 -4.77
N ARG A 77 0.08 5.96 -5.59
CA ARG A 77 0.04 6.06 -7.06
C ARG A 77 -0.62 4.81 -7.64
N ASP A 78 -1.41 4.99 -8.68
CA ASP A 78 -2.08 3.90 -9.40
C ASP A 78 -1.50 3.66 -10.80
N ASP A 79 -0.69 4.57 -11.35
CA ASP A 79 0.01 4.36 -12.62
C ASP A 79 1.42 3.80 -12.41
N ILE A 80 1.68 2.63 -12.99
CA ILE A 80 2.99 1.96 -12.96
C ILE A 80 4.04 2.79 -13.71
N ASN A 81 3.67 3.45 -14.81
CA ASN A 81 4.63 4.24 -15.59
C ASN A 81 5.10 5.48 -14.81
N ASP A 82 4.18 6.14 -14.09
CA ASP A 82 4.49 7.25 -13.16
C ASP A 82 5.46 6.77 -12.07
N VAL A 83 5.21 5.59 -11.50
CA VAL A 83 6.09 4.98 -10.49
C VAL A 83 7.49 4.70 -11.05
N ILE A 84 7.58 4.06 -12.21
CA ILE A 84 8.88 3.76 -12.84
C ILE A 84 9.62 5.06 -13.17
N GLY A 85 8.95 6.04 -13.78
CA GLY A 85 9.55 7.34 -14.10
C GLY A 85 10.10 8.04 -12.86
N THR A 86 9.30 8.08 -11.79
CA THR A 86 9.71 8.64 -10.49
C THR A 86 10.92 7.92 -9.92
N LEU A 87 10.93 6.58 -9.93
CA LEU A 87 12.06 5.80 -9.43
C LEU A 87 13.34 6.08 -10.23
N THR A 88 13.26 6.14 -11.56
CA THR A 88 14.42 6.41 -12.41
C THR A 88 15.01 7.81 -12.19
N ALA A 89 14.19 8.79 -11.77
CA ALA A 89 14.65 10.14 -11.49
C ALA A 89 15.35 10.27 -10.13
N HIS A 90 14.92 9.52 -9.12
CA HIS A 90 15.39 9.68 -7.73
C HIS A 90 16.33 8.57 -7.25
N PHE A 91 16.35 7.42 -7.90
CA PHE A 91 17.10 6.23 -7.48
C PHE A 91 17.96 5.66 -8.63
N PRO A 92 18.98 6.41 -9.09
CA PRO A 92 19.77 6.03 -10.27
C PRO A 92 20.56 4.72 -10.11
N ASN A 93 20.83 4.31 -8.86
CA ASN A 93 21.61 3.11 -8.54
C ASN A 93 20.77 2.01 -7.86
N ALA A 94 19.44 2.14 -7.85
CA ALA A 94 18.58 1.13 -7.26
C ALA A 94 18.13 0.10 -8.31
N THR A 95 17.81 -1.10 -7.83
CA THR A 95 17.19 -2.14 -8.64
C THR A 95 15.71 -2.23 -8.32
N LEU A 96 14.87 -2.08 -9.34
CA LEU A 96 13.44 -2.31 -9.23
C LEU A 96 13.15 -3.81 -9.40
N GLY A 97 12.56 -4.40 -8.38
CA GLY A 97 12.10 -5.77 -8.37
C GLY A 97 10.68 -5.90 -8.91
N ARG A 98 9.91 -6.79 -8.28
CA ARG A 98 8.51 -7.02 -8.67
C ARG A 98 7.70 -5.74 -8.48
N VAL A 99 6.86 -5.43 -9.47
CA VAL A 99 5.86 -4.35 -9.41
C VAL A 99 4.47 -4.98 -9.54
N THR A 100 3.54 -4.57 -8.70
CA THR A 100 2.17 -5.09 -8.72
C THR A 100 1.15 -3.99 -8.41
N ARG A 101 -0.04 -4.12 -8.98
CA ARG A 101 -1.19 -3.30 -8.57
C ARG A 101 -1.88 -4.00 -7.40
N ILE A 102 -2.11 -3.26 -6.33
CA ILE A 102 -2.83 -3.70 -5.16
C ILE A 102 -4.07 -2.83 -4.93
N THR A 103 -4.98 -3.31 -4.09
CA THR A 103 -6.11 -2.52 -3.60
C THR A 103 -5.89 -2.28 -2.12
N ARG A 104 -5.65 -1.01 -1.73
CA ARG A 104 -5.53 -0.60 -0.33
C ARG A 104 -6.88 -0.15 0.20
N ILE A 105 -7.25 -0.67 1.36
CA ILE A 105 -8.44 -0.22 2.09
C ILE A 105 -7.98 0.72 3.20
N THR A 106 -8.09 2.01 2.98
CA THR A 106 -7.80 3.00 4.02
C THR A 106 -9.04 3.23 4.88
N ARG A 107 -8.85 3.18 6.21
CA ARG A 107 -9.88 3.62 7.16
C ARG A 107 -9.67 5.12 7.37
N ARG A 108 -10.64 5.93 6.92
CA ARG A 108 -10.76 7.32 7.39
C ARG A 108 -11.15 7.35 8.87
#